data_AF-A0A846EC98-F1
#
_entry.id   AF-A0A846EC98-F1
#
_cell.length_a   1.000
_cell.length_b   1.000
_cell.length_c   1.000
_cell.angle_alpha   90.00
_cell.angle_beta   90.00
_cell.angle_gamma   90.00
#
_symmetry.space_group_name_H-M   'P 1'
#
loop_
_entity.id
_entity.type
_entity.pdbx_description
1 polymer ?
#
loop_
_entity_poly.entity_id
_entity_poly.type
_entity_poly.pdbx_seq_one_letter_code
_entity_poly.pdbx_strand_id
1 'polypeptide(L)' 'MFNLIEKTIQPLQLNYKILEAAYELYLKAPQSDYPEINLQELSRKTGASILECRNAIVSANELKRFPNCALCA' A
#
# COMPACT_ATOMS: atom_id res chain seq x y z
N MET A 1 31.09 4.92 -8.38
CA MET A 1 30.46 3.61 -8.07
C MET A 1 29.18 3.86 -7.27
N PHE A 2 28.14 4.42 -7.92
CA PHE A 2 26.87 4.83 -7.30
C PHE A 2 25.65 4.01 -7.80
N ASN A 3 25.85 3.05 -8.70
CA ASN A 3 24.76 2.34 -9.38
C ASN A 3 24.16 1.14 -8.63
N LEU A 4 24.59 0.86 -7.40
CA LEU A 4 24.07 -0.26 -6.60
C LEU A 4 23.06 0.16 -5.54
N ILE A 5 23.01 1.45 -5.19
CA ILE A 5 22.07 1.95 -4.17
C ILE A 5 20.68 2.16 -4.80
N GLU A 6 20.59 2.63 -6.05
CA GLU A 6 19.30 2.89 -6.69
C GLU A 6 18.46 1.62 -6.89
N LYS A 7 19.06 0.48 -7.20
CA LYS A 7 18.32 -0.78 -7.44
C LYS A 7 17.73 -1.41 -6.18
N THR A 8 18.30 -1.13 -5.00
CA THR A 8 17.77 -1.62 -3.72
C THR A 8 16.77 -0.62 -3.10
N ILE A 9 16.86 0.66 -3.48
CA ILE A 9 15.92 1.70 -3.05
C ILE A 9 14.65 1.73 -3.92
N GLN A 10 14.73 1.35 -5.20
CA GLN A 10 13.58 1.34 -6.11
C GLN A 10 12.39 0.45 -5.69
N PRO A 11 12.55 -0.78 -5.14
CA PRO A 11 11.41 -1.55 -4.64
C PRO A 11 10.83 -0.98 -3.34
N LEU A 12 11.58 -0.18 -2.59
CA LEU A 12 11.10 0.47 -1.36
C LEU A 12 10.40 1.81 -1.63
N GLN A 13 10.82 2.57 -2.64
CA GLN A 13 10.21 3.85 -2.99
C GLN A 13 8.83 3.72 -3.65
N LEU A 14 8.63 2.72 -4.50
CA LEU A 14 7.31 2.44 -5.09
C LEU A 14 6.32 1.99 -4.00
N ASN A 15 6.78 1.14 -3.08
CA ASN A 15 5.96 0.70 -1.96
C ASN A 15 5.62 1.84 -1.00
N TYR A 16 6.53 2.78 -0.73
CA TYR A 16 6.25 3.87 0.21
C TYR A 16 5.05 4.73 -0.22
N LYS A 17 4.97 5.10 -1.51
CA LYS A 17 3.83 5.85 -2.04
C LYS A 17 2.52 5.07 -1.94
N ILE A 18 2.57 3.76 -2.19
CA ILE A 18 1.41 2.88 -2.06
C ILE A 18 0.98 2.79 -0.59
N LEU A 19 1.91 2.66 0.34
CA LEU A 19 1.60 2.55 1.77
C LEU A 19 1.06 3.86 2.34
N GLU A 20 1.59 5.01 1.92
CA GLU A 20 1.09 6.33 2.31
C GLU A 20 -0.34 6.54 1.82
N ALA A 21 -0.61 6.29 0.53
CA ALA A 21 -1.95 6.38 -0.04
C ALA A 21 -2.91 5.36 0.58
N ALA A 22 -2.46 4.14 0.88
CA ALA A 22 -3.24 3.13 1.57
C ALA A 22 -3.58 3.57 3.01
N TYR A 23 -2.66 4.25 3.69
CA TYR A 23 -2.88 4.80 5.03
C TYR A 23 -3.89 5.95 5.02
N GLU A 24 -3.84 6.83 4.03
CA GLU A 24 -4.89 7.84 3.85
C GLU A 24 -6.27 7.22 3.65
N LEU A 25 -6.37 6.17 2.84
CA LEU A 25 -7.62 5.45 2.60
C LEU A 25 -8.09 4.76 3.89
N TYR A 26 -7.17 4.14 4.62
CA TYR A 26 -7.44 3.51 5.92
C TYR A 26 -7.95 4.52 6.96
N LEU A 27 -7.37 5.73 7.02
CA LEU A 27 -7.83 6.80 7.93
C LEU A 27 -9.17 7.41 7.52
N LYS A 28 -9.49 7.41 6.22
CA LYS A 28 -10.78 7.89 5.69
C LYS A 28 -11.88 6.85 5.77
N ALA A 29 -11.52 5.56 5.87
CA ALA A 29 -12.49 4.50 6.04
C ALA A 29 -13.31 4.77 7.32
N PRO A 30 -14.63 4.52 7.29
CA PRO A 30 -15.44 4.63 8.49
C PRO A 30 -14.84 3.76 9.59
N GLN A 31 -14.90 4.23 10.86
CA GLN A 31 -14.46 3.49 12.04
C GLN A 31 -15.38 2.28 12.30
N SER A 32 -15.36 1.34 11.37
CA SER A 32 -15.95 0.02 11.44
C SER A 32 -14.89 -0.95 11.95
N ASP A 33 -15.32 -2.09 12.48
CA ASP A 33 -14.42 -3.16 12.95
C ASP A 33 -13.49 -3.69 11.83
N TYR A 34 -13.82 -3.41 10.57
CA TYR A 34 -13.07 -3.82 9.38
C TYR A 34 -12.95 -2.68 8.34
N PRO A 35 -11.95 -1.80 8.45
CA PRO A 35 -11.68 -0.79 7.43
C PRO A 35 -11.29 -1.46 6.09
N GLU A 36 -12.00 -1.09 5.02
CA GLU A 36 -11.73 -1.59 3.68
C GLU A 36 -10.81 -0.64 2.90
N ILE A 37 -9.71 -1.17 2.37
CA ILE A 37 -8.84 -0.44 1.44
C ILE A 37 -9.20 -0.86 0.01
N ASN A 38 -9.71 0.10 -0.77
CA ASN A 38 -10.05 -0.11 -2.17
C ASN A 38 -8.77 -0.11 -3.02
N LEU A 39 -8.45 -1.27 -3.62
CA LEU A 39 -7.25 -1.45 -4.43
C LEU A 39 -7.31 -0.69 -5.77
N GLN A 40 -8.49 -0.46 -6.34
CA GLN A 40 -8.64 0.36 -7.55
C GLN A 40 -8.35 1.82 -7.26
N GLU A 41 -8.87 2.36 -6.15
CA GLU A 41 -8.59 3.73 -5.76
C GLU A 41 -7.10 3.92 -5.45
N LEU A 42 -6.50 2.93 -4.78
CA LEU A 42 -5.08 2.93 -4.50
C LEU A 42 -4.22 2.89 -5.78
N SER A 43 -4.59 2.04 -6.74
CA SER A 43 -3.96 1.98 -8.06
C SER A 43 -4.08 3.31 -8.80
N ARG A 44 -5.26 3.95 -8.77
CA ARG A 44 -5.48 5.27 -9.39
C ARG A 44 -4.65 6.37 -8.74
N LYS A 45 -4.50 6.36 -7.41
CA LYS A 45 -3.72 7.36 -6.66
C LYS A 45 -2.22 7.22 -6.86
N THR A 46 -1.74 5.99 -6.98
CA THR A 46 -0.30 5.68 -7.00
C THR A 46 0.26 5.50 -8.41
N GLY A 47 -0.61 5.24 -9.40
CA GLY A 47 -0.23 4.84 -10.75
C GLY A 47 0.31 3.41 -10.85
N ALA A 48 0.31 2.65 -9.74
CA ALA A 48 0.77 1.26 -9.69
C ALA A 48 -0.33 0.30 -10.12
N SER A 49 0.04 -0.90 -10.54
CA SER A 49 -0.95 -1.95 -10.85
C SER A 49 -1.68 -2.42 -9.59
N ILE A 50 -2.89 -2.96 -9.76
CA ILE A 50 -3.68 -3.56 -8.67
C ILE A 50 -2.87 -4.65 -7.95
N LEU A 51 -2.10 -5.44 -8.70
CA LEU A 51 -1.27 -6.51 -8.15
C LEU A 51 -0.16 -5.96 -7.24
N GLU A 52 0.51 -4.89 -7.66
CA GLU A 52 1.52 -4.21 -6.84
C GLU A 52 0.90 -3.60 -5.58
N CYS A 53 -0.27 -2.98 -5.71
CA CYS A 53 -1.02 -2.43 -4.57
C CYS A 53 -1.37 -3.51 -3.55
N ARG A 54 -1.88 -4.65 -4.02
CA ARG A 54 -2.20 -5.81 -3.18
C ARG A 54 -0.97 -6.34 -2.47
N ASN A 55 0.12 -6.57 -3.20
CA ASN A 55 1.36 -7.11 -2.63
C ASN A 55 1.94 -6.17 -1.57
N ALA A 56 1.94 -4.85 -1.83
CA ALA A 56 2.39 -3.85 -0.87
C ALA A 56 1.57 -3.86 0.43
N ILE A 57 0.23 -3.95 0.34
CA ILE A 57 -0.61 -4.02 1.54
C ILE A 57 -0.41 -5.35 2.27
N VAL A 58 -0.33 -6.47 1.56
CA VAL A 58 -0.07 -7.78 2.18
C VAL A 58 1.25 -7.76 2.95
N SER A 59 2.33 -7.26 2.34
CA SER A 59 3.64 -7.12 3.01
C SER A 59 3.59 -6.17 4.21
N ALA A 60 2.74 -5.14 4.18
CA ALA A 60 2.55 -4.25 5.32
C ALA A 60 1.66 -4.85 6.44
N ASN A 61 0.73 -5.74 6.09
CA ASN A 61 -0.08 -6.48 7.06
C ASN A 61 0.76 -7.50 7.84
N GLU A 62 1.76 -8.11 7.21
CA GLU A 62 2.76 -8.94 7.92
C GLU A 62 3.48 -8.13 9.01
N LEU A 63 3.66 -6.82 8.80
CA LEU A 63 4.23 -5.87 9.77
C LEU A 63 3.20 -5.25 10.70
N LYS A 64 1.94 -5.72 10.68
CA LYS A 64 0.81 -5.20 11.47
C LYS A 64 0.55 -3.69 11.27
N ARG A 65 0.88 -3.14 10.10
CA ARG A 65 0.66 -1.71 9.79
C ARG A 65 -0.80 -1.34 9.55
N PHE A 66 -1.62 -2.28 9.06
CA PHE A 66 -3.07 -2.08 8.91
C PHE A 66 -3.81 -3.15 9.72
N PRO A 67 -4.12 -2.90 11.00
CA PRO A 67 -4.87 -3.87 11.81
C PRO A 67 -6.30 -4.02 11.27
N ASN A 68 -6.74 -5.28 11.15
CA ASN A 68 -8.10 -5.69 10.75
C ASN A 68 -8.60 -5.10 9.42
N CYS A 69 -7.68 -4.79 8.50
CA CYS A 69 -8.02 -4.26 7.18
C CYS A 69 -8.49 -5.36 6.22
N ALA A 70 -9.60 -5.12 5.52
CA ALA A 70 -10.03 -5.93 4.37
C ALA A 70 -9.61 -5.28 3.05
N LEU A 71 -9.27 -6.10 2.05
CA LEU A 71 -8.95 -5.64 0.70
C LEU A 71 -10.19 -5.75 -0.18
N CYS A 72 -10.65 -4.63 -0.73
CA CYS A 72 -11.77 -4.57 -1.66
C CYS A 72 -11.24 -4.29 -3.08
N ALA A 73 -11.75 -5.02 -4.07
CA ALA A 73 -11.25 -5.04 -5.46
C ALA A 73 -12.15 -4.27 -6.42
#